data_AF-A0A7S0P0L5-F1
#
_entry.id   AF-A0A7S0P0L5-F1
#
_cell.length_a   1.000
_cell.length_b   1.000
_cell.length_c   1.000
_cell.angle_alpha   90.00
_cell.angle_beta   90.00
_cell.angle_gamma   90.00
#
_symmetry.space_group_name_H-M   'P 1'
#
loop_
_entity.id
_entity.type
_entity.pdbx_description
1 polymer ?
#
loop_
_entity_poly.entity_id
_entity_poly.type
_entity_poly.pdbx_seq_one_letter_code
_entity_poly.pdbx_strand_id
1 'polypeptide(L)'
;FRNYALTFLANRGPSVQSYVSTYLVQLVASMTKLGWAQSDDHQQIVTEISRFLHATAGHLVLGLQLLQQLVNEMNLPANSRSLTQQRKVSASFRDSCLYQILQIALGTLQQLGARAIPASEEEQDAIR
;
A
#
# COMPACT_ATOMS: atom_id res chain seq x y z
N PHE A 1 14.94 -5.04 3.88
CA PHE A 1 13.94 -5.96 3.31
C PHE A 1 12.66 -5.28 2.85
N ARG A 2 12.03 -4.41 3.66
CA ARG A 2 10.81 -3.67 3.28
C ARG A 2 10.93 -2.94 1.92
N ASN A 3 12.01 -2.18 1.71
CA ASN A 3 12.24 -1.48 0.43
C ASN A 3 12.50 -2.46 -0.73
N TYR A 4 13.20 -3.57 -0.48
CA TYR A 4 13.40 -4.59 -1.50
C TYR A 4 12.08 -5.22 -1.95
N ALA A 5 11.21 -5.59 -1.01
CA ALA A 5 9.89 -6.14 -1.32
C ALA A 5 9.01 -5.12 -2.08
N LEU A 6 9.07 -3.85 -1.68
CA LEU A 6 8.37 -2.77 -2.36
C LEU A 6 8.90 -2.57 -3.79
N THR A 7 10.22 -2.53 -4.01
CA THR A 7 10.83 -2.45 -5.34
C THR A 7 10.51 -3.68 -6.19
N PHE A 8 10.47 -4.88 -5.60
CA PHE A 8 10.06 -6.08 -6.31
C PHE A 8 8.61 -5.98 -6.80
N LEU A 9 7.69 -5.55 -5.92
CA LEU A 9 6.29 -5.31 -6.28
C LEU A 9 6.15 -4.24 -7.36
N ALA A 10 6.98 -3.19 -7.34
CA ALA A 10 6.96 -2.14 -8.36
C ALA A 10 7.42 -2.64 -9.75
N ASN A 11 8.32 -3.62 -9.79
CA ASN A 11 8.86 -4.12 -11.05
C ASN A 11 8.10 -5.32 -11.62
N ARG A 12 7.57 -6.17 -10.74
CA ARG A 12 7.03 -7.49 -11.09
C ARG A 12 5.65 -7.77 -10.50
N GLY A 13 5.11 -6.88 -9.67
CA GLY A 13 3.86 -7.13 -8.95
C GLY A 13 2.68 -7.52 -9.86
N PRO A 14 2.45 -6.84 -11.01
CA PRO A 14 1.34 -7.19 -11.89
C PRO A 14 1.51 -8.53 -12.62
N SER A 15 2.74 -9.05 -12.77
CA SER A 15 3.03 -10.25 -13.56
C SER A 15 3.22 -11.52 -12.72
N VAL A 16 3.25 -11.41 -11.39
CA VAL A 16 3.36 -12.57 -10.49
C VAL A 16 1.98 -13.08 -10.05
N GLN A 17 1.93 -14.32 -9.57
CA GLN A 17 0.71 -14.92 -9.04
C GLN A 17 0.14 -14.10 -7.87
N SER A 18 -1.18 -13.93 -7.85
CA SER A 18 -1.89 -13.09 -6.86
C SER A 18 -1.55 -13.41 -5.40
N TYR A 19 -1.36 -14.69 -5.04
CA TYR A 19 -0.95 -15.06 -3.68
C TYR A 19 0.45 -14.54 -3.33
N VAL A 20 1.40 -14.53 -4.28
CA VAL A 20 2.76 -14.02 -4.07
C VAL A 20 2.71 -12.53 -3.78
N SER A 21 1.98 -11.77 -4.60
CA SER A 21 1.76 -10.35 -4.37
C SER A 21 1.10 -10.10 -3.01
N THR A 22 0.11 -10.89 -2.63
CA THR A 22 -0.58 -10.77 -1.34
C THR A 22 0.38 -10.97 -0.16
N TYR A 23 1.20 -12.01 -0.16
CA TYR A 23 2.17 -12.24 0.91
C TYR A 23 3.26 -11.17 0.96
N LEU A 24 3.70 -10.64 -0.19
CA LEU A 24 4.65 -9.54 -0.24
C LEU A 24 4.04 -8.23 0.29
N VAL A 25 2.77 -7.96 -0.03
CA VAL A 25 2.01 -6.83 0.50
C VAL A 25 1.88 -6.92 2.02
N GLN A 26 1.52 -8.10 2.54
CA GLN A 26 1.49 -8.37 3.98
C GLN A 26 2.87 -8.15 4.62
N LEU A 27 3.93 -8.69 4.00
CA LEU A 27 5.30 -8.54 4.50
C LEU A 27 5.72 -7.07 4.59
N VAL A 28 5.42 -6.26 3.57
CA VAL A 28 5.71 -4.81 3.57
C VAL A 28 4.97 -4.11 4.71
N ALA A 29 3.68 -4.40 4.91
CA ALA A 29 2.89 -3.83 5.98
C ALA A 29 3.43 -4.22 7.36
N SER A 30 3.70 -5.52 7.59
CA SER A 30 4.23 -6.03 8.85
C SER A 30 5.61 -5.44 9.16
N MET A 31 6.52 -5.38 8.19
CA MET A 31 7.83 -4.75 8.36
C MET A 31 7.71 -3.25 8.66
N THR A 32 6.79 -2.55 8.01
CA THR A 32 6.57 -1.12 8.24
C THR A 32 6.05 -0.87 9.66
N LYS A 33 5.08 -1.66 10.13
CA LYS A 33 4.63 -1.60 11.53
C LYS A 33 5.75 -1.93 12.52
N LEU A 34 6.54 -2.96 12.23
CA LEU A 34 7.66 -3.40 13.07
C LEU A 34 8.77 -2.34 13.18
N GLY A 35 8.99 -1.56 12.12
CA GLY A 35 9.97 -0.46 12.06
C GLY A 35 9.43 0.94 12.43
N TRP A 36 8.11 1.07 12.61
CA TRP A 36 7.44 2.38 12.75
C TRP A 36 7.98 3.28 13.86
N ALA A 37 8.39 2.68 14.98
CA ALA A 37 8.89 3.43 16.13
C ALA A 37 10.42 3.62 16.12
N GLN A 38 11.12 2.97 15.18
CA GLN A 38 12.58 2.92 15.12
C GLN A 38 13.15 3.96 14.15
N SER A 39 12.45 4.24 13.04
CA SER A 39 12.87 5.23 12.05
C SER A 39 11.68 5.91 11.40
N ASP A 40 11.80 7.22 11.18
CA ASP A 40 10.84 8.03 10.42
C ASP A 40 10.79 7.63 8.94
N ASP A 41 11.80 6.90 8.43
CA ASP A 41 11.81 6.36 7.06
C ASP A 41 10.57 5.49 6.80
N HIS A 42 10.11 4.76 7.82
CA HIS A 42 8.93 3.91 7.71
C HIS A 42 7.63 4.70 7.54
N GLN A 43 7.61 5.97 7.96
CA GLN A 43 6.47 6.88 7.81
C GLN A 43 6.34 7.43 6.38
N GLN A 44 7.42 7.38 5.58
CA GLN A 44 7.39 7.74 4.15
C GLN A 44 6.72 6.69 3.26
N ILE A 45 6.20 5.60 3.85
CA ILE A 45 5.56 4.49 3.11
C ILE A 45 4.45 4.95 2.18
N VAL A 46 3.61 5.90 2.60
CA VAL A 46 2.47 6.36 1.80
C VAL A 46 2.95 7.09 0.55
N THR A 47 3.99 7.92 0.69
CA THR A 47 4.65 8.61 -0.43
C THR A 47 5.25 7.62 -1.42
N GLU A 48 5.89 6.55 -0.95
CA GLU A 48 6.47 5.53 -1.81
C GLU A 48 5.41 4.70 -2.53
N ILE A 49 4.33 4.31 -1.83
CA ILE A 49 3.19 3.61 -2.44
C ILE A 49 2.46 4.50 -3.46
N SER A 50 2.42 5.82 -3.24
CA SER A 50 1.75 6.75 -4.17
C SER A 50 2.33 6.71 -5.59
N ARG A 51 3.57 6.25 -5.76
CA ARG A 51 4.20 6.03 -7.07
C ARG A 51 3.54 4.92 -7.88
N PHE A 52 2.97 3.92 -7.22
CA PHE A 52 2.26 2.81 -7.87
C PHE A 52 0.95 3.27 -8.50
N LEU A 53 0.30 4.27 -7.91
CA LEU A 53 -1.04 4.73 -8.29
C LEU A 53 -1.09 5.34 -9.70
N HIS A 54 0.06 5.80 -10.19
CA HIS A 54 0.16 6.53 -11.47
C HIS A 54 0.91 5.72 -12.55
N ALA A 55 1.34 4.49 -12.26
CA ALA A 55 2.18 3.71 -13.17
C ALA A 55 1.37 2.95 -14.25
N THR A 56 0.55 1.99 -13.84
CA THR A 56 -0.38 1.25 -14.72
C THR A 56 -1.63 0.87 -13.92
N ALA A 57 -2.70 0.41 -14.59
CA ALA A 57 -3.90 -0.07 -13.89
C ALA A 57 -3.59 -1.21 -12.90
N GLY A 58 -2.72 -2.15 -13.27
CA GLY A 58 -2.25 -3.22 -12.37
C GLY A 58 -1.50 -2.68 -11.15
N HIS A 59 -0.63 -1.68 -11.35
CA HIS A 59 0.06 -1.03 -10.23
C HIS A 59 -0.88 -0.20 -9.36
N LEU A 60 -1.91 0.43 -9.92
CA LEU A 60 -2.93 1.13 -9.15
C LEU A 60 -3.62 0.17 -8.18
N VAL A 61 -4.07 -1.00 -8.68
CA VAL A 61 -4.69 -2.03 -7.82
C VAL A 61 -3.72 -2.47 -6.72
N LEU A 62 -2.46 -2.75 -7.05
CA LEU A 62 -1.44 -3.13 -6.06
C LEU A 62 -1.17 -2.03 -5.04
N GLY A 63 -1.12 -0.78 -5.47
CA GLY A 63 -0.94 0.38 -4.59
C GLY A 63 -2.09 0.50 -3.59
N LEU A 64 -3.33 0.37 -4.07
CA LEU A 64 -4.51 0.37 -3.20
C LEU A 64 -4.51 -0.82 -2.22
N GLN A 65 -4.12 -2.01 -2.67
CA GLN A 65 -3.97 -3.19 -1.81
C GLN A 65 -2.91 -2.98 -0.72
N LEU A 66 -1.77 -2.36 -1.05
CA LEU A 66 -0.74 -1.98 -0.09
C LEU A 66 -1.27 -1.01 0.97
N LEU A 67 -1.99 0.04 0.55
CA LEU A 67 -2.57 1.02 1.47
C LEU A 67 -3.61 0.37 2.39
N GLN A 68 -4.50 -0.46 1.84
CA GLN A 68 -5.50 -1.19 2.62
C GLN A 68 -4.83 -2.11 3.65
N GLN A 69 -3.85 -2.91 3.22
CA GLN A 69 -3.15 -3.84 4.10
C GLN A 69 -2.37 -3.08 5.20
N LEU A 70 -1.78 -1.93 4.87
CA LEU A 70 -1.10 -1.10 5.85
C LEU A 70 -2.07 -0.57 6.91
N VAL A 71 -3.24 -0.07 6.52
CA VAL A 71 -4.27 0.36 7.47
C VAL A 71 -4.70 -0.81 8.36
N ASN A 72 -4.99 -1.98 7.79
CA ASN A 72 -5.36 -3.17 8.57
C ASN A 72 -4.28 -3.55 9.57
N GLU A 73 -3.03 -3.65 9.10
CA GLU A 73 -1.89 -4.05 9.92
C GLU A 73 -1.66 -3.08 11.09
N MET A 74 -1.76 -1.77 10.85
CA MET A 74 -1.56 -0.75 11.90
C MET A 74 -2.68 -0.73 12.95
N ASN A 75 -3.84 -1.32 12.66
CA ASN A 75 -4.95 -1.48 13.58
C ASN A 75 -4.96 -2.86 14.29
N LEU A 76 -4.26 -3.86 13.76
CA LEU A 76 -4.18 -5.18 14.37
C LEU A 76 -3.34 -5.18 15.66
N PRO A 77 -3.74 -5.94 16.70
CA PRO A 77 -2.90 -6.13 17.86
C PRO A 77 -1.62 -6.89 17.51
N ALA A 78 -0.48 -6.42 18.03
CA ALA A 78 0.80 -7.09 17.83
C ALA A 78 1.11 -7.96 19.05
N ASN A 79 1.10 -9.28 18.88
CA ASN A 79 1.40 -10.24 19.97
C ASN A 79 2.81 -10.06 20.57
N SER A 80 3.71 -9.38 19.84
CA SER A 80 5.11 -9.17 20.22
C SER A 80 5.40 -7.81 20.89
N ARG A 81 4.39 -6.93 21.07
CA ARG A 81 4.57 -5.60 21.67
C ARG A 81 3.68 -5.42 22.88
N SER A 82 4.12 -4.54 23.79
CA SER A 82 3.23 -4.07 24.86
C SER A 82 2.05 -3.28 24.28
N LEU A 83 0.91 -3.33 24.97
CA LEU A 83 -0.30 -2.59 24.57
C LEU A 83 -0.06 -1.09 24.42
N THR A 84 0.80 -0.51 25.27
CA THR A 84 1.17 0.91 25.23
C THR A 84 1.95 1.26 23.96
N GLN A 85 2.93 0.44 23.58
CA GLN A 85 3.69 0.65 22.33
C GLN A 85 2.79 0.53 21.10
N GLN A 86 1.88 -0.45 21.10
CA GLN A 86 0.92 -0.60 20.01
C GLN A 86 0.05 0.66 19.86
N ARG A 87 -0.55 1.14 20.95
CA ARG A 87 -1.38 2.36 20.93
C ARG A 87 -0.61 3.57 20.42
N LYS A 88 0.66 3.73 20.81
CA LYS A 88 1.52 4.81 20.33
C LYS A 88 1.74 4.72 18.82
N VAL A 89 2.02 3.53 18.29
CA VAL A 89 2.22 3.29 16.85
C VAL A 89 0.93 3.57 16.07
N SER A 90 -0.20 3.03 16.51
CA SER A 90 -1.50 3.26 15.85
C SER A 90 -1.90 4.74 15.90
N ALA A 91 -1.68 5.43 17.02
CA ALA A 91 -1.93 6.87 17.12
C ALA A 91 -1.06 7.67 16.16
N SER A 92 0.26 7.44 16.17
CA SER A 92 1.20 8.10 15.26
C SER A 92 0.85 7.87 13.78
N PHE A 93 0.42 6.67 13.40
CA PHE A 93 -0.03 6.39 12.03
C PHE A 93 -1.29 7.17 11.64
N ARG A 94 -2.27 7.26 12.55
CA ARG A 94 -3.48 8.06 12.32
C ARG A 94 -3.14 9.53 12.08
N ASP A 95 -2.22 10.06 12.88
CA ASP A 95 -1.86 11.48 12.83
C ASP A 95 -1.01 11.84 11.60
N SER A 96 -0.18 10.91 11.12
CA SER A 96 0.77 11.16 10.03
C SER A 96 0.33 10.70 8.64
N CYS A 97 -0.45 9.62 8.53
CA CYS A 97 -0.66 8.92 7.26
C CYS A 97 -2.13 8.72 6.89
N LEU A 98 -3.02 8.50 7.86
CA LEU A 98 -4.37 8.03 7.56
C LEU A 98 -5.19 9.02 6.73
N TYR A 99 -5.03 10.32 6.98
CA TYR A 99 -5.71 11.35 6.19
C TYR A 99 -5.26 11.34 4.72
N GLN A 100 -3.95 11.22 4.47
CA GLN A 100 -3.41 11.13 3.12
C GLN A 100 -3.93 9.88 2.38
N ILE A 101 -4.01 8.75 3.08
CA ILE A 101 -4.58 7.50 2.51
C ILE A 101 -6.05 7.70 2.12
N LEU A 102 -6.84 8.39 2.96
CA LEU A 102 -8.23 8.71 2.64
C LEU A 102 -8.34 9.62 1.42
N GLN A 103 -7.51 10.66 1.33
CA GLN A 103 -7.49 11.55 0.17
C GLN A 103 -7.16 10.79 -1.12
N ILE A 104 -6.19 9.87 -1.08
CA ILE A 104 -5.86 8.99 -2.20
C ILE A 104 -7.08 8.16 -2.60
N ALA A 105 -7.71 7.48 -1.66
CA ALA A 105 -8.86 6.61 -1.94
C ALA A 105 -10.02 7.39 -2.57
N LEU A 106 -10.34 8.57 -2.04
CA LEU A 106 -11.38 9.46 -2.58
C LEU A 106 -11.01 9.95 -3.99
N GLY A 107 -9.76 10.38 -4.19
CA GLY A 107 -9.28 10.81 -5.51
C GLY A 107 -9.37 9.71 -6.55
N THR A 108 -8.99 8.48 -6.20
CA THR A 108 -9.12 7.33 -7.10
C THR A 108 -10.59 7.02 -7.41
N LEU A 109 -11.49 7.08 -6.43
CA LEU A 109 -12.93 6.88 -6.66
C LEU A 109 -13.53 7.94 -7.58
N GLN A 110 -13.14 9.21 -7.43
CA GLN A 110 -13.58 10.29 -8.30
C GLN A 110 -13.07 10.09 -9.74
N GLN A 111 -11.81 9.71 -9.92
CA GLN A 111 -11.24 9.39 -11.23
C GLN A 111 -11.95 8.20 -11.89
N LEU A 112 -12.30 7.17 -11.11
CA LEU A 112 -13.07 6.03 -11.60
C LEU A 112 -14.47 6.46 -12.06
N GLY A 113 -15.17 7.27 -11.26
CA GLY A 113 -16.48 7.81 -11.62
C GLY A 113 -16.46 8.68 -12.88
N ALA A 114 -15.37 9.42 -13.10
CA ALA A 114 -15.14 10.21 -14.30
C ALA A 114 -14.66 9.38 -15.52
N ARG A 115 -14.51 8.05 -15.40
CA ARG A 115 -13.88 7.16 -16.40
C ARG A 115 -12.48 7.60 -16.82
N ALA A 116 -11.75 8.27 -15.93
CA ALA A 116 -10.42 8.82 -16.18
C ALA A 116 -9.28 7.85 -15.86
N ILE A 117 -9.58 6.65 -15.33
CA ILE A 117 -8.58 5.60 -15.10
C ILE A 117 -8.39 4.84 -16.42
N PRO A 118 -7.17 4.81 -16.99
CA PRO A 118 -6.92 4.08 -18.23
C PRO A 118 -7.23 2.61 -18.00
N ALA A 119 -8.14 2.05 -18.82
CA ALA A 119 -8.37 0.62 -18.91
C ALA A 119 -7.03 -0.10 -19.15
N SER A 120 -6.80 -1.20 -18.45
CA SER A 120 -5.60 -2.02 -18.59
C SER A 120 -5.31 -2.33 -20.06
N GLU A 121 -4.04 -2.24 -20.46
CA GLU A 121 -3.57 -2.53 -21.83
C GLU A 121 -4.01 -3.93 -22.34
N GLU A 122 -4.35 -4.86 -21.43
CA GLU A 122 -4.94 -6.17 -21.75
C GLU A 122 -6.33 -6.10 -22.43
N GLU A 123 -7.09 -5.02 -22.25
CA GLU A 123 -8.36 -4.79 -22.97
C GLU A 123 -8.16 -4.23 -24.38
N GLN A 124 -6.97 -3.71 -24.71
CA GLN A 124 -6.68 -3.14 -26.05
C GLN A 124 -6.18 -4.19 -27.04
N ASP A 125 -5.46 -5.22 -26.57
CA ASP A 125 -5.04 -6.36 -27.40
C ASP A 125 -6.15 -7.41 -27.60
N ALA A 126 -7.20 -7.40 -26.77
CA ALA A 126 -8.38 -8.25 -26.98
C ALA A 126 -9.34 -7.71 -28.08
N ILE A 127 -9.09 -6.50 -28.60
CA ILE A 127 -9.92 -5.81 -29.59
C ILE A 127 -9.18 -5.62 -30.94
N ARG A 128 -7.94 -6.08 -31.07
CA ARG A 128 -7.19 -6.13 -32.34
C ARG A 128 -7.11 -7.55 -32.88
#